data_AF-A0A1G4W2B9-F1
#
_entry.id   AF-A0A1G4W2B9-F1
#
_cell.length_a   1.000
_cell.length_b   1.000
_cell.length_c   1.000
_cell.angle_alpha   90.00
_cell.angle_beta   90.00
_cell.angle_gamma   90.00
#
_symmetry.space_group_name_H-M   'P 1'
#
loop_
_entity.id
_entity.type
_entity.pdbx_description
1 polymer ?
#
loop_
_entity_poly.entity_id
_entity_poly.type
_entity_poly.pdbx_seq_one_letter_code
_entity_poly.pdbx_strand_id
1 'polypeptide(L)'
;MQMHYHRVMKNPFRFLGVSKLTDRFQTTIPAFVRQELGLNKRDTIEFLKSDDGYIVLGRREPKAPESQEEFSPTLLAWLKFIEQDHENHPEQLKPLGEVMFAEIDALVGDVEVDLDQPLDPNDDLR
;
A
#
# COMPACT_ATOMS: atom_id res chain seq x y z
N MET A 1 -37.51 3.10 -22.48
CA MET A 1 -36.41 3.86 -23.09
C MET A 1 -35.10 3.26 -22.58
N GLN A 2 -34.60 2.24 -23.27
CA GLN A 2 -33.39 1.51 -22.91
C GLN A 2 -32.21 2.18 -23.60
N MET A 3 -31.39 2.88 -22.83
CA MET A 3 -30.15 3.48 -23.34
C MET A 3 -29.08 2.39 -23.38
N HIS A 4 -28.92 1.75 -24.53
CA HIS A 4 -27.78 0.86 -24.79
C HIS A 4 -26.53 1.72 -24.98
N TYR A 5 -25.74 1.89 -23.92
CA TYR A 5 -24.38 2.42 -24.05
C TYR A 5 -23.52 1.37 -24.77
N HIS A 6 -23.29 1.56 -26.07
CA HIS A 6 -22.18 0.93 -26.77
C HIS A 6 -20.89 1.62 -26.29
N ARG A 7 -20.36 1.17 -25.16
CA ARG A 7 -18.97 1.47 -24.79
C ARG A 7 -18.10 0.70 -25.78
N VAL A 8 -17.56 1.40 -26.78
CA VAL A 8 -16.47 0.88 -27.61
C VAL A 8 -15.30 0.66 -26.66
N MET A 9 -15.19 -0.56 -26.13
CA MET A 9 -14.06 -0.96 -25.30
C MET A 9 -12.85 -1.02 -26.22
N LYS A 10 -12.09 0.09 -26.30
CA LYS A 10 -10.67 0.01 -26.64
C LYS A 10 -10.10 -1.04 -25.69
N ASN A 11 -9.49 -2.09 -26.24
CA ASN A 11 -8.86 -3.13 -25.43
C ASN A 11 -7.94 -2.43 -24.41
N PRO A 12 -8.21 -2.51 -23.10
CA PRO A 12 -7.43 -1.80 -22.10
C PRO A 12 -6.03 -2.40 -21.94
N PHE A 13 -5.76 -3.53 -22.60
CA PHE A 13 -4.53 -4.28 -22.45
C PHE A 13 -3.54 -4.00 -23.58
N ARG A 14 -2.33 -3.64 -23.19
CA ARG A 14 -1.16 -3.56 -24.07
C ARG A 14 -0.43 -4.89 -24.08
N PHE A 15 -0.06 -5.39 -25.26
CA PHE A 15 0.81 -6.56 -25.37
C PHE A 15 2.23 -6.22 -24.90
N LEU A 16 2.76 -6.99 -23.95
CA LEU A 16 4.12 -6.81 -23.42
C LEU A 16 5.09 -7.93 -23.85
N GLY A 17 4.60 -9.15 -24.07
CA GLY A 17 5.42 -10.29 -24.45
C GLY A 17 4.72 -11.63 -24.22
N VAL A 18 5.47 -12.72 -24.39
CA VAL A 18 5.00 -14.09 -24.17
C VAL A 18 6.00 -14.88 -23.32
N SER A 19 5.49 -15.83 -22.55
CA SER A 19 6.27 -16.82 -21.81
C SER A 19 5.84 -18.22 -22.23
N LYS A 20 6.79 -19.17 -22.23
CA LYS A 20 6.51 -20.58 -22.47
C LYS A 20 6.51 -21.35 -21.15
N LEU A 21 5.58 -22.28 -21.01
CA LEU A 21 5.55 -23.23 -19.90
C LEU A 21 6.61 -24.31 -20.09
N THR A 22 7.21 -24.75 -19.00
CA THR A 22 7.95 -26.02 -18.94
C THR A 22 6.98 -27.19 -18.86
N ASP A 23 7.49 -28.41 -19.00
CA ASP A 23 6.70 -29.64 -18.86
C ASP A 23 6.05 -29.80 -17.48
N ARG A 24 6.52 -29.06 -16.47
CA ARG A 24 5.94 -29.02 -15.12
C ARG A 24 4.91 -27.89 -14.94
N PHE A 25 4.44 -27.29 -16.02
CA PHE A 25 3.54 -26.13 -16.00
C PHE A 25 4.13 -24.92 -15.23
N GLN A 26 5.46 -24.77 -15.27
CA GLN A 26 6.14 -23.65 -14.63
C GLN A 26 6.60 -22.64 -15.68
N THR A 27 6.62 -21.36 -15.33
CA THR A 27 7.34 -20.34 -16.09
C THR A 27 7.97 -19.34 -15.14
N THR A 28 9.07 -18.74 -15.55
CA THR A 28 9.69 -17.64 -14.81
C THR A 28 8.92 -16.36 -15.11
N ILE A 29 8.77 -15.49 -14.10
CA ILE A 29 8.20 -14.16 -14.30
C ILE A 29 9.20 -13.31 -15.09
N PRO A 30 8.89 -12.91 -16.35
CA PRO A 30 9.83 -12.17 -17.18
C PRO A 30 10.24 -10.83 -16.57
N ALA A 31 11.38 -10.29 -16.98
CA ALA A 31 11.88 -9.02 -16.47
C ALA A 31 10.86 -7.88 -16.64
N PHE A 32 10.18 -7.80 -17.80
CA PHE A 32 9.16 -6.78 -18.04
C PHE A 32 7.99 -6.89 -17.05
N VAL A 33 7.52 -8.09 -16.72
CA VAL A 33 6.44 -8.27 -15.72
C VAL A 33 6.93 -7.92 -14.32
N ARG A 34 8.17 -8.28 -13.96
CA ARG A 34 8.74 -7.91 -12.65
C ARG A 34 8.85 -6.40 -12.46
N GLN A 35 9.23 -5.68 -13.51
CA GLN A 35 9.34 -4.23 -13.48
C GLN A 35 7.97 -3.55 -13.38
N GLU A 36 6.98 -3.97 -14.18
CA GLU A 36 5.62 -3.42 -14.11
C GLU A 36 4.96 -3.65 -12.74
N LEU A 37 5.26 -4.77 -12.07
CA LEU A 37 4.73 -5.09 -10.75
C LEU A 37 5.61 -4.65 -9.58
N GLY A 38 6.77 -4.02 -9.83
CA GLY A 38 7.71 -3.61 -8.77
C GLY A 38 8.21 -4.77 -7.89
N LEU A 39 8.35 -5.97 -8.45
CA LEU A 39 8.65 -7.19 -7.68
C LEU A 39 10.13 -7.29 -7.26
N ASN A 40 10.35 -7.52 -5.97
CA ASN A 40 11.64 -7.87 -5.38
C ASN A 40 11.81 -9.38 -5.21
N LYS A 41 13.02 -9.81 -4.81
CA LYS A 41 13.29 -11.22 -4.53
C LYS A 41 12.43 -11.68 -3.36
N ARG A 42 11.76 -12.83 -3.52
CA ARG A 42 10.85 -13.45 -2.52
C ARG A 42 9.51 -12.74 -2.32
N ASP A 43 9.20 -11.72 -3.14
CA ASP A 43 7.87 -11.14 -3.15
C ASP A 43 6.84 -12.17 -3.65
N THR A 44 5.63 -12.07 -3.11
CA THR A 44 4.51 -12.94 -3.48
C THR A 44 3.69 -12.27 -4.57
N ILE A 45 3.29 -13.02 -5.59
CA ILE A 45 2.35 -12.58 -6.63
C ILE A 45 1.00 -13.20 -6.32
N GLU A 46 -0.07 -12.43 -6.45
CA GLU A 46 -1.43 -12.92 -6.41
C GLU A 46 -2.07 -12.95 -7.80
N PHE A 47 -3.01 -13.88 -7.98
CA PHE A 47 -3.75 -14.08 -9.20
C PHE A 47 -5.21 -13.78 -8.94
N LEU A 48 -5.74 -12.76 -9.61
CA LEU A 48 -7.12 -12.31 -9.49
C LEU A 48 -7.87 -12.63 -10.78
N LYS A 49 -9.11 -13.10 -10.66
CA LYS A 49 -9.99 -13.33 -11.80
C LYS A 49 -10.98 -12.17 -11.90
N SER A 50 -11.00 -11.49 -13.04
CA SER A 50 -12.00 -10.47 -13.36
C SER A 50 -13.32 -11.10 -13.81
N ASP A 51 -14.43 -10.38 -13.65
CA ASP A 51 -15.75 -10.77 -14.17
C ASP A 51 -15.76 -11.00 -15.68
N ASP A 52 -14.90 -10.28 -16.41
CA ASP A 52 -14.69 -10.45 -17.85
C ASP A 52 -13.86 -11.71 -18.20
N GLY A 53 -13.43 -12.50 -17.21
CA GLY A 53 -12.73 -13.77 -17.38
C GLY A 53 -11.20 -13.67 -17.49
N TYR A 54 -10.63 -12.47 -17.45
CA TYR A 54 -9.18 -12.26 -17.44
C TYR A 54 -8.55 -12.66 -16.10
N ILE A 55 -7.31 -13.14 -16.16
CA ILE A 55 -6.45 -13.31 -14.98
C ILE A 55 -5.51 -12.12 -14.90
N VAL A 56 -5.55 -11.41 -13.79
CA VAL A 56 -4.68 -10.29 -13.45
C VAL A 56 -3.64 -10.76 -12.45
N LEU A 57 -2.39 -10.36 -12.66
CA LEU A 57 -1.30 -10.56 -11.71
C LEU A 57 -1.14 -9.29 -10.90
N GLY A 58 -1.03 -9.43 -9.59
CA GLY A 58 -0.73 -8.32 -8.66
C GLY A 58 0.43 -8.69 -7.76
N ARG A 59 1.17 -7.68 -7.27
CA ARG A 59 2.09 -7.86 -6.15
C ARG A 59 1.24 -7.96 -4.88
N ARG A 60 1.42 -9.05 -4.13
CA ARG A 60 0.79 -9.21 -2.83
C ARG A 60 1.71 -8.62 -1.77
N GLU A 61 1.25 -7.57 -1.11
CA GLU A 61 1.96 -7.02 0.04
C GLU A 61 2.12 -8.10 1.13
N PRO A 62 3.24 -8.08 1.87
CA PRO A 62 3.38 -8.92 3.06
C PRO A 62 2.15 -8.72 3.94
N LYS A 63 1.58 -9.81 4.43
CA LYS A 63 0.46 -9.67 5.37
C LYS A 63 0.96 -8.86 6.55
N ALA A 64 0.16 -7.88 6.97
CA ALA A 64 0.33 -7.28 8.28
C ALA A 64 0.33 -8.41 9.32
N PRO A 65 1.14 -8.28 10.38
CA PRO A 65 1.24 -9.30 11.43
C PRO A 65 -0.14 -9.79 11.86
N GLU A 66 -0.39 -11.09 11.72
CA GLU A 66 -1.71 -11.69 11.97
C GLU A 66 -1.98 -11.84 13.48
N SER A 67 -0.92 -11.85 14.29
CA SER A 67 -0.99 -11.90 15.74
C SER A 67 -0.06 -10.89 16.40
N GLN A 68 -0.31 -10.61 17.69
CA GLN A 68 0.57 -9.77 18.49
C GLN A 68 2.00 -10.32 18.57
N GLU A 69 2.19 -11.63 18.39
CA GLU A 69 3.48 -12.33 18.49
C GLU A 69 4.43 -11.97 17.34
N GLU A 70 3.91 -11.41 16.25
CA GLU A 70 4.68 -10.96 15.09
C GLU A 70 5.17 -9.50 15.22
N PHE A 71 4.67 -8.75 16.22
CA PHE A 71 5.21 -7.43 16.55
C PHE A 71 6.42 -7.56 17.50
N SER A 72 7.37 -6.63 17.39
CA SER A 72 8.50 -6.61 18.30
C SER A 72 8.03 -6.41 19.76
N PRO A 73 8.66 -7.06 20.75
CA PRO A 73 8.31 -6.87 22.15
C PRO A 73 8.37 -5.41 22.60
N THR A 74 9.32 -4.64 22.04
CA THR A 74 9.46 -3.20 22.31
C THR A 74 8.27 -2.39 21.81
N LEU A 75 7.77 -2.68 20.61
CA LEU A 75 6.61 -2.01 20.05
C LEU A 75 5.35 -2.32 20.88
N LEU A 76 5.16 -3.58 21.27
CA LEU A 76 4.05 -3.97 22.14
C LEU A 76 4.11 -3.27 23.50
N ALA A 77 5.29 -3.17 24.11
CA ALA A 77 5.48 -2.46 25.37
C ALA A 77 5.18 -0.96 25.25
N TRP A 78 5.58 -0.34 24.14
CA TRP A 78 5.28 1.06 23.85
C TRP A 78 3.78 1.32 23.65
N LEU A 79 3.08 0.46 22.90
CA LEU A 79 1.63 0.55 22.73
C LEU A 79 0.89 0.41 24.06
N LYS A 80 1.32 -0.54 24.91
CA LYS A 80 0.77 -0.71 26.25
C LYS A 80 1.01 0.52 27.14
N PHE A 81 2.16 1.16 27.02
CA PHE A 81 2.45 2.40 27.72
C PHE A 81 1.47 3.52 27.31
N ILE A 82 1.22 3.70 26.02
CA ILE A 82 0.25 4.69 25.51
C ILE A 82 -1.16 4.37 26.00
N GLU A 83 -1.58 3.12 25.92
CA GLU A 83 -2.88 2.66 26.39
C GLU A 83 -3.08 3.05 27.87
N GLN A 84 -2.11 2.73 28.72
CA GLN A 84 -2.16 3.07 30.15
C GLN A 84 -2.13 4.58 30.39
N ASP A 85 -1.37 5.33 29.61
CA ASP A 85 -1.35 6.79 29.73
C ASP A 85 -2.72 7.39 29.40
N HIS A 86 -3.37 6.93 28.32
CA HIS A 86 -4.70 7.37 27.93
C HIS A 86 -5.79 6.99 28.94
N GLU A 87 -5.72 5.79 29.53
CA GLU A 87 -6.66 5.35 30.58
C GLU A 87 -6.53 6.20 31.85
N ASN A 88 -5.31 6.57 32.23
CA ASN A 88 -5.05 7.34 33.45
C ASN A 88 -5.24 8.85 33.26
N HIS A 89 -5.11 9.34 32.02
CA HIS A 89 -5.15 10.75 31.68
C HIS A 89 -6.07 11.07 30.50
N PRO A 90 -7.37 10.69 30.54
CA PRO A 90 -8.29 10.95 29.44
C PRO A 90 -8.46 12.46 29.15
N GLU A 91 -8.21 13.33 30.12
CA GLU A 91 -8.23 14.79 29.98
C GLU A 91 -7.13 15.35 29.05
N GLN A 92 -6.08 14.55 28.79
CA GLN A 92 -5.00 14.94 27.88
C GLN A 92 -5.35 14.71 26.41
N LEU A 93 -6.35 13.87 26.13
CA LEU A 93 -6.90 13.67 24.79
C LEU A 93 -7.77 14.86 24.39
N LYS A 94 -7.12 15.93 23.94
CA LYS A 94 -7.81 17.14 23.47
C LYS A 94 -8.02 17.08 21.95
N PRO A 95 -9.25 17.32 21.46
CA PRO A 95 -9.47 17.45 20.04
C PRO A 95 -8.67 18.64 19.50
N LEU A 96 -8.14 18.50 18.28
CA LEU A 96 -7.52 19.60 17.57
C LEU A 96 -8.59 20.66 17.31
N GLY A 97 -8.39 21.85 17.90
CA GLY A 97 -9.31 22.98 17.73
C GLY A 97 -8.99 23.79 16.47
N GLU A 98 -9.93 24.62 16.04
CA GLU A 98 -9.76 25.49 14.86
C GLU A 98 -8.51 26.39 14.95
N VAL A 99 -8.13 26.83 16.16
CA VAL A 99 -6.90 27.62 16.39
C VAL A 99 -5.66 26.81 16.07
N MET A 100 -5.61 25.54 16.48
CA MET A 100 -4.46 24.68 16.25
C MET A 100 -4.34 24.29 14.77
N PHE A 101 -5.47 24.10 14.08
CA PHE A 101 -5.46 23.94 12.61
C PHE A 101 -4.93 25.19 11.91
N ALA A 102 -5.36 26.39 12.32
CA ALA A 102 -4.84 27.63 11.76
C ALA A 102 -3.34 27.83 12.03
N GLU A 103 -2.84 27.42 13.20
CA GLU A 103 -1.42 27.43 13.53
C GLU A 103 -0.62 26.41 12.69
N ILE A 104 -1.16 25.19 12.50
CA ILE A 104 -0.55 24.17 11.65
C ILE A 104 -0.50 24.64 10.19
N ASP A 105 -1.60 25.17 9.65
CA ASP A 105 -1.65 25.71 8.29
C ASP A 105 -0.66 26.87 8.10
N ALA A 106 -0.55 27.76 9.10
CA ALA A 106 0.43 28.84 9.05
C ALA A 106 1.88 28.35 9.12
N LEU A 107 2.14 27.26 9.86
CA LEU A 107 3.47 26.68 10.03
C LEU A 107 3.92 25.87 8.81
N VAL A 108 3.01 25.10 8.23
CA VAL A 108 3.28 24.21 7.09
C VAL A 108 3.14 24.95 5.76
N GLY A 109 2.36 26.03 5.71
CA GLY A 109 2.21 26.87 4.50
C GLY A 109 1.80 26.04 3.29
N ASP A 110 2.52 26.21 2.18
CA ASP A 110 2.32 25.45 0.92
C ASP A 110 3.31 24.28 0.77
N VAL A 111 3.81 23.69 1.86
CA VAL A 111 4.68 22.52 1.75
C VAL A 111 3.88 21.34 1.21
N GLU A 112 4.15 20.98 -0.05
CA GLU A 112 3.58 19.82 -0.71
C GLU A 112 4.23 18.55 -0.14
N VAL A 113 3.50 17.85 0.73
CA VAL A 113 3.94 16.59 1.33
C VAL A 113 3.20 15.43 0.68
N ASP A 114 3.94 14.54 0.02
CA ASP A 114 3.43 13.25 -0.44
C ASP A 114 3.63 12.21 0.67
N LEU A 115 2.55 11.84 1.36
CA LEU A 115 2.57 10.84 2.43
C LEU A 115 2.76 9.41 1.90
N ASP A 116 2.57 9.19 0.60
CA ASP A 116 2.77 7.90 -0.06
C ASP A 116 4.20 7.77 -0.63
N GLN A 117 4.99 8.85 -0.60
CA GLN A 117 6.39 8.82 -1.00
C GLN A 117 7.22 8.05 0.03
N PRO A 118 8.10 7.12 -0.40
CA PRO A 118 9.05 6.47 0.51
C PRO A 118 9.95 7.51 1.20
N LEU A 119 10.12 7.36 2.51
CA LEU A 119 11.04 8.19 3.30
C LEU A 119 12.46 8.10 2.73
N ASP A 120 13.12 9.25 2.53
CA ASP A 120 14.53 9.27 2.12
C ASP A 120 15.40 8.85 3.30
N PRO A 121 16.15 7.73 3.21
CA PRO A 121 17.01 7.26 4.29
C PRO A 121 18.17 8.20 4.64
N ASN A 122 18.37 9.30 3.91
CA ASN A 122 19.40 10.30 4.19
C ASN A 122 18.84 11.63 4.76
N ASP A 123 17.54 11.74 4.99
CA ASP A 123 16.92 12.99 5.48
C ASP A 123 17.13 13.24 6.99
N ASP A 124 17.74 12.28 7.71
CA ASP A 124 18.03 12.34 9.15
C ASP A 124 19.22 13.28 9.53
N LEU A 125 19.75 14.09 8.60
CA LEU A 125 20.98 14.90 8.81
C LEU A 125 20.78 16.42 8.63
N ARG A 126 19.76 17.01 9.25
CA ARG A 126 19.63 18.48 9.32
C ARG A 126 19.43 19.00 10.74
#